data_AF-A0A7X9X621-F1
#
_entry.id   AF-A0A7X9X621-F1
#
_cell.length_a   1.000
_cell.length_b   1.000
_cell.length_c   1.000
_cell.angle_alpha   90.00
_cell.angle_beta   90.00
_cell.angle_gamma   90.00
#
_symmetry.space_group_name_H-M   'P 1'
#
loop_
_entity.id
_entity.type
_entity.pdbx_description
1 polymer ?
#
loop_
_entity_poly.entity_id
_entity_poly.type
_entity_poly.pdbx_seq_one_letter_code
_entity_poly.pdbx_strand_id
1 'polypeptide(L)' 'MAQDIFIKISGIDGESQDAAHLNEIEVIGWRWQVEQQAAMRTGSGREQ' A
#
# COMPACT_ATOMS: atom_id res chain seq x y z
N MET A 1 -0.30 16.32 12.66
CA MET A 1 -0.56 16.83 11.29
C MET A 1 -1.23 15.69 10.55
N ALA A 2 -2.43 15.89 10.00
CA ALA A 2 -3.10 14.90 9.17
C ALA A 2 -2.47 14.93 7.78
N GLN A 3 -2.37 13.78 7.12
CA GLN A 3 -1.79 13.65 5.79
C GLN A 3 -2.91 13.29 4.82
N ASP A 4 -3.05 14.06 3.73
CA ASP A 4 -4.01 13.78 2.68
C ASP A 4 -3.50 12.65 1.78
N ILE A 5 -4.28 11.59 1.67
CA ILE A 5 -3.93 10.38 0.92
C ILE A 5 -5.02 10.14 -0.12
N PHE A 6 -4.62 10.06 -1.39
CA PHE A 6 -5.51 9.84 -2.52
C PHE A 6 -5.14 8.54 -3.24
N ILE A 7 -6.13 7.77 -3.64
CA ILE A 7 -5.95 6.58 -4.48
C ILE A 7 -6.76 6.73 -5.77
N LYS A 8 -6.08 6.58 -6.91
CA LYS A 8 -6.70 6.53 -8.23
C LYS A 8 -6.86 5.08 -8.68
N ILE A 9 -8.10 4.67 -8.95
CA ILE A 9 -8.40 3.35 -9.55
C ILE A 9 -9.01 3.61 -10.93
N SER A 10 -8.36 3.14 -11.99
CA SER A 10 -8.87 3.32 -13.35
C SER A 10 -10.23 2.64 -13.52
N GLY A 11 -11.26 3.43 -13.84
CA GLY A 11 -12.64 2.97 -14.02
C GLY A 11 -13.54 3.08 -12.78
N ILE A 12 -13.02 3.59 -11.66
CA ILE A 12 -13.81 3.95 -10.48
C ILE A 12 -13.53 5.42 -10.18
N ASP A 13 -14.50 6.28 -10.48
CA ASP A 13 -14.45 7.69 -10.11
C ASP A 13 -14.74 7.84 -8.62
N GLY A 14 -13.88 8.60 -7.93
CA GLY A 14 -14.08 9.01 -6.54
C GLY A 14 -14.77 10.37 -6.43
N GLU A 15 -15.00 10.80 -5.20
CA GLU A 15 -15.68 12.07 -4.90
C GLU A 15 -14.72 13.22 -4.57
N SER A 16 -13.40 13.02 -4.71
CA SER A 16 -12.44 14.07 -4.35
C SER A 16 -12.62 15.30 -5.23
N GLN A 17 -12.77 16.45 -4.56
CA GLN A 17 -12.92 17.77 -5.17
C GLN A 17 -11.60 18.55 -5.23
N ASP A 18 -10.48 17.91 -4.90
CA ASP A 18 -9.19 18.58 -4.89
C ASP A 18 -8.72 18.85 -6.32
N ALA A 19 -8.25 20.07 -6.59
CA ALA A 19 -7.88 20.50 -7.94
C ALA A 19 -6.72 19.68 -8.53
N ALA A 20 -5.84 19.12 -7.69
CA ALA A 20 -4.74 18.25 -8.11
C ALA A 20 -5.14 16.77 -8.24
N HIS A 21 -6.21 16.35 -7.53
CA HIS A 21 -6.65 14.95 -7.40
C HIS A 21 -8.15 14.79 -7.70
N LEU A 22 -8.65 15.50 -8.71
CA LEU A 22 -10.07 15.55 -9.04
C LEU A 22 -10.59 14.17 -9.47
N ASN A 23 -11.70 13.74 -8.88
CA ASN A 23 -12.32 12.40 -9.06
C ASN A 23 -11.46 11.22 -8.56
N GLU A 24 -10.49 11.46 -7.68
CA GLU A 24 -9.79 10.39 -6.97
C GLU A 24 -10.51 10.02 -5.66
N ILE A 25 -10.20 8.87 -5.08
CA ILE A 25 -10.81 8.42 -3.84
C ILE A 25 -9.98 8.96 -2.67
N GLU A 26 -10.62 9.74 -1.79
CA GLU A 26 -10.02 10.18 -0.52
C GLU A 26 -9.91 9.02 0.47
N VAL A 27 -8.69 8.79 0.97
CA VAL A 27 -8.38 7.66 1.83
C VAL A 27 -8.28 8.12 3.28
N ILE A 28 -9.27 7.72 4.09
CA ILE A 28 -9.31 8.02 5.54
C ILE A 28 -8.28 7.18 6.31
N GLY A 29 -7.90 6.02 5.77
CA GLY A 29 -6.85 5.16 6.31
C GLY A 29 -6.63 3.92 5.43
N TRP A 30 -5.40 3.43 5.37
CA TRP A 30 -5.02 2.25 4.60
C TRP A 30 -4.08 1.36 5.39
N ARG A 31 -4.14 0.05 5.14
CA ARG A 31 -3.23 -0.94 5.71
C ARG A 31 -2.83 -1.93 4.63
N TRP A 32 -1.54 -2.22 4.54
CA TRP A 32 -0.99 -3.27 3.72
C TRP A 32 0.01 -4.09 4.54
N GLN A 33 0.24 -5.33 4.15
CA GLN A 33 1.24 -6.21 4.74
C GLN A 33 1.87 -7.02 3.61
N VAL A 34 3.19 -7.20 3.69
CA VAL A 34 3.92 -8.18 2.89
C VAL A 34 4.47 -9.22 3.87
N GLU A 35 4.17 -10.48 3.62
CA GLU A 35 4.62 -11.59 4.45
C GLU A 35 5.58 -12.47 3.65
N GLN A 36 6.77 -12.73 4.21
CA GLN A 36 7.72 -13.68 3.66
C GLN A 36 7.30 -15.10 4.06
N GLN A 37 6.64 -15.82 3.15
CA GLN A 37 6.23 -17.22 3.34
C GLN A 37 7.42 -18.21 3.28
N ALA A 38 8.66 -17.74 3.14
CA ALA A 38 9.83 -18.61 3.14
C ALA A 38 10.12 -19.07 4.57
N ALA A 39 9.82 -20.33 4.86
CA ALA A 39 10.57 -21.06 5.87
C ALA A 39 12.02 -21.08 5.40
N MET A 40 12.85 -20.16 5.92
CA MET A 40 14.30 -20.28 5.80
C MET A 40 14.65 -21.60 6.47
N ARG A 41 14.70 -22.68 5.69
CA ARG A 41 15.34 -23.90 6.12
C ARG A 41 16.79 -23.50 6.28
N THR A 42 17.22 -23.26 7.52
CA THR A 42 18.60 -22.98 7.91
C THR A 42 19.43 -24.21 7.53
N GLY A 43 19.74 -24.32 6.24
CA GLY A 43 20.55 -25.36 5.65
C GLY A 43 22.01 -24.96 5.79
N SER A 44 22.66 -25.57 6.78
CA SER A 44 24.10 -25.82 6.84
C SER A 44 25.03 -24.62 6.64
N GLY A 45 25.10 -23.76 7.65
CA GLY A 45 26.33 -23.06 7.99
C GLY A 45 27.16 -23.93 8.94
N ARG A 46 27.96 -24.85 8.39
CA ARG A 46 29.17 -25.37 9.05
C ARG A 46 30.24 -25.57 7.99
N GLU A 47 31.07 -24.55 7.87
CA GLU A 47 32.43 -24.64 7.37
C GLU A 47 33.30 -25.13 8.55
N GLN A 48 34.25 -26.02 8.24
CA GLN A 48 35.14 -26.82 9.12
C GLN A 48 34.68 -28.25 9.42
#